data_AF-A0AAE0BPR3-F1
#
_entry.id   AF-A0AAE0BPR3-F1
#
_cell.length_a   1.000
_cell.length_b   1.000
_cell.length_c   1.000
_cell.angle_alpha   90.00
_cell.angle_beta   90.00
_cell.angle_gamma   90.00
#
_symmetry.space_group_name_H-M   'P 1'
#
loop_
_entity.id
_entity.type
_entity.pdbx_description
1 polymer ?
#
loop_
_entity_poly.entity_id
_entity_poly.type
_entity_poly.pdbx_seq_one_letter_code
_entity_poly.pdbx_strand_id
1 'polypeptide(L)'
;MQHLAWNLVSSFVFQILSIAGRFATVAASIICLIFLGLLGAAASSSSIRESIALGPLGLSAKRAKPHGLLRVSEFATWQDYTKTLKRSCTQTLDTVDKKLQNSSITMITRKSEVSYALANALDIMKVIFSHERRVYPLGKAISAAITRWFGTACLLGTLDMYYSHSQGKRVLVGFSHTVVKGDTLRGMWFYQKAEYSRCGIWFHSIKTAVERGIRLQEVNFVDVGPSYNGGVADMKEKYGFQNSSNWREMCQYDGPYLEIVPAS
;
A
#
# COMPACT_ATOMS: atom_id res chain seq x y z
N MET A 1 44.43 -25.02 33.27
CA MET A 1 44.39 -23.60 32.86
C MET A 1 43.44 -23.34 31.68
N GLN A 2 43.46 -24.13 30.60
CA GLN A 2 42.59 -23.91 29.42
C GLN A 2 41.07 -23.91 29.71
N HIS A 3 40.58 -24.83 30.56
CA HIS A 3 39.16 -24.85 30.97
C HIS A 3 38.71 -23.59 31.73
N LEU A 4 39.58 -22.98 32.54
CA LEU A 4 39.26 -21.77 33.30
C LEU A 4 39.16 -20.55 32.38
N ALA A 5 40.05 -20.44 31.39
CA ALA A 5 40.02 -19.38 30.39
C ALA A 5 38.74 -19.44 29.53
N TRP A 6 38.33 -20.64 29.11
CA TRP A 6 37.09 -20.81 28.33
C TRP A 6 35.83 -20.40 29.10
N ASN A 7 35.73 -20.75 30.38
CA ASN A 7 34.58 -20.39 31.21
C ASN A 7 34.48 -18.89 31.48
N LEU A 8 35.61 -18.19 31.61
CA LEU A 8 35.63 -16.74 31.76
C LEU A 8 35.20 -16.02 30.48
N VAL A 9 35.70 -16.47 29.32
CA VAL A 9 35.32 -15.90 28.02
C VAL A 9 33.84 -16.17 27.72
N SER A 10 33.34 -17.38 27.96
CA SER A 10 31.92 -17.70 27.71
C SER A 10 30.97 -16.93 28.63
N SER A 11 31.31 -16.78 29.91
CA SER A 11 30.54 -15.97 30.86
C SER A 11 30.52 -14.49 30.48
N PHE A 12 31.67 -13.94 30.09
CA PHE A 12 31.78 -12.54 29.65
C PHE A 12 30.98 -12.28 28.36
N VAL A 13 31.09 -13.17 27.37
CA VAL A 13 30.29 -13.09 26.12
C VAL A 13 28.79 -13.16 26.44
N PHE A 14 28.37 -14.06 27.33
CA PHE A 14 26.96 -14.18 27.73
C PHE A 14 26.45 -12.91 28.44
N GLN A 15 27.26 -12.29 29.31
CA GLN A 15 26.93 -11.01 29.95
C GLN A 15 26.78 -9.88 28.93
N ILE A 16 27.70 -9.76 27.97
CA ILE A 16 27.61 -8.75 26.90
C ILE A 16 26.34 -8.96 26.07
N LEU A 17 26.04 -10.20 25.66
CA LEU A 17 24.84 -10.51 24.89
C LEU A 17 23.55 -10.22 25.69
N SER A 18 23.53 -10.52 26.98
CA SER A 18 22.40 -10.22 27.87
C SER A 18 22.18 -8.70 28.00
N ILE A 19 23.24 -7.92 28.21
CA ILE A 19 23.16 -6.46 28.29
C ILE A 19 22.67 -5.86 26.97
N ALA A 20 23.24 -6.29 25.84
CA ALA A 20 22.81 -5.87 24.52
C ALA A 20 21.32 -6.21 24.27
N GLY A 21 20.88 -7.40 24.68
CA GLY A 21 19.47 -7.82 24.61
C GLY A 21 18.53 -6.93 25.42
N ARG A 22 18.94 -6.51 26.62
CA ARG A 22 18.17 -5.56 27.46
C ARG A 22 18.07 -4.18 26.81
N PHE A 23 19.18 -3.64 26.29
CA PHE A 23 19.15 -2.36 25.58
C PHE A 23 18.26 -2.41 24.34
N ALA A 24 18.34 -3.49 23.56
CA ALA A 24 17.46 -3.69 22.40
C ALA A 24 15.98 -3.73 22.80
N THR A 25 15.65 -4.40 23.91
CA THR A 25 14.28 -4.48 24.44
C THR A 25 13.77 -3.11 24.88
N VAL A 26 14.58 -2.33 25.63
CA VAL A 26 14.22 -0.97 26.05
C VAL A 26 14.02 -0.06 24.84
N ALA A 27 14.93 -0.10 23.87
CA ALA A 27 14.81 0.69 22.65
C ALA A 27 13.54 0.32 21.86
N ALA A 28 13.23 -0.98 21.72
CA ALA A 28 12.00 -1.43 21.08
C ALA A 28 10.75 -0.94 21.81
N SER A 29 10.73 -0.98 23.14
CA SER A 29 9.62 -0.46 23.94
C SER A 29 9.44 1.05 23.76
N ILE A 30 10.52 1.84 23.77
CA ILE A 30 10.45 3.29 23.53
C ILE A 30 9.90 3.57 22.12
N ILE A 31 10.40 2.87 21.10
CA ILE A 31 9.91 3.00 19.73
C ILE A 31 8.41 2.67 19.69
N CYS A 32 7.98 1.56 20.28
CA CYS A 32 6.56 1.19 20.35
C CYS A 32 5.71 2.27 21.02
N LEU A 33 6.17 2.86 22.13
CA LEU A 33 5.45 3.95 22.81
C LEU A 33 5.34 5.20 21.92
N ILE A 34 6.39 5.56 21.19
CA ILE A 34 6.35 6.66 20.22
C ILE A 34 5.33 6.36 19.12
N PHE A 35 5.33 5.16 18.55
CA PHE A 35 4.37 4.75 17.54
C PHE A 35 2.92 4.80 18.04
N LEU A 36 2.66 4.31 19.26
CA LEU A 36 1.34 4.36 19.88
C LEU A 36 0.90 5.80 20.15
N GLY A 37 1.81 6.66 20.64
CA GLY A 37 1.54 8.08 20.84
C GLY A 37 1.19 8.79 19.53
N LEU A 38 1.94 8.51 18.45
CA LEU A 38 1.65 9.06 17.13
C LEU A 38 0.34 8.54 16.53
N LEU A 39 0.00 7.27 16.74
CA LEU A 39 -1.29 6.71 16.34
C LEU A 39 -2.44 7.36 17.10
N GLY A 40 -2.29 7.55 18.42
CA GLY A 40 -3.27 8.25 19.24
C GLY A 40 -3.47 9.70 18.78
N ALA A 41 -2.39 10.40 18.46
CA ALA A 41 -2.43 11.76 17.94
C ALA A 41 -3.06 11.84 16.53
N ALA A 42 -2.75 10.88 15.64
CA ALA A 42 -3.35 10.81 14.31
C ALA A 42 -4.84 10.43 14.36
N ALA A 43 -5.27 9.69 15.39
CA ALA A 43 -6.68 9.38 15.63
C ALA A 43 -7.46 10.61 16.16
N SER A 44 -6.80 11.52 16.90
CA SER A 44 -7.44 12.69 17.49
C SER A 44 -7.33 13.97 16.65
N SER A 45 -6.40 14.04 15.69
CA SER A 45 -6.13 15.24 14.90
C SER A 45 -5.99 14.97 13.41
N SER A 46 -6.85 15.60 12.61
CA SER A 46 -6.78 15.56 11.14
C SER A 46 -5.47 16.16 10.62
N SER A 47 -5.00 17.29 11.15
CA SER A 47 -3.78 17.95 10.66
C SER A 47 -2.53 17.08 10.81
N ILE A 48 -2.41 16.36 11.93
CA ILE A 48 -1.31 15.39 12.15
C ILE A 48 -1.42 14.24 11.15
N ARG A 49 -2.63 13.74 10.95
CA ARG A 49 -2.93 12.67 10.01
C ARG A 49 -2.55 13.05 8.57
N GLU A 50 -2.89 14.27 8.14
CA GLU A 50 -2.52 14.81 6.84
C GLU A 50 -1.00 14.95 6.69
N SER A 51 -0.30 15.46 7.72
CA SER A 51 1.16 15.58 7.69
C SER A 51 1.85 14.22 7.55
N ILE A 52 1.36 13.19 8.24
CA ILE A 52 1.90 11.83 8.12
C ILE A 52 1.63 11.25 6.73
N ALA A 53 0.45 11.51 6.16
CA ALA A 53 0.02 11.02 4.86
C ALA A 53 0.88 11.51 3.69
N LEU A 54 1.55 12.66 3.82
CA LEU A 54 2.48 13.17 2.79
C LEU A 54 3.60 12.18 2.45
N GLY A 55 4.04 11.38 3.42
CA GLY A 55 5.09 10.36 3.23
C GLY A 55 4.64 9.24 2.28
N PRO A 56 3.60 8.46 2.62
CA PRO A 56 3.05 7.42 1.75
C PRO A 56 2.62 7.90 0.36
N LEU A 57 2.13 9.15 0.25
CA LEU A 57 1.79 9.77 -1.04
C LEU A 57 3.02 10.16 -1.88
N GLY A 58 4.22 10.11 -1.30
CA GLY A 58 5.46 10.48 -1.96
C GLY A 58 5.64 12.00 -2.10
N LEU A 59 4.83 12.80 -1.42
CA LEU A 59 4.85 14.27 -1.44
C LEU A 59 6.00 14.84 -0.60
N SER A 60 6.42 14.14 0.46
CA SER A 60 7.55 14.57 1.30
C SER A 60 8.94 14.25 0.72
N ALA A 61 9.02 13.49 -0.38
CA ALA A 61 10.31 13.11 -0.97
C ALA A 61 10.99 14.30 -1.66
N LYS A 62 12.31 14.47 -1.47
CA LYS A 62 13.09 15.53 -2.15
C LYS A 62 13.15 15.35 -3.68
N ARG A 63 13.21 14.10 -4.14
CA ARG A 63 13.25 13.75 -5.57
C ARG A 63 12.01 12.94 -5.92
N ALA A 64 11.22 13.44 -6.87
CA ALA A 64 10.06 12.75 -7.39
C ALA A 64 10.50 11.56 -8.26
N LYS A 65 9.96 10.38 -7.98
CA LYS A 65 10.09 9.22 -8.89
C LYS A 65 9.00 9.31 -9.95
N PRO A 66 9.21 8.80 -11.18
CA PRO A 66 8.17 8.76 -12.20
C PRO A 66 6.96 7.96 -11.72
N HIS A 67 5.76 8.53 -11.87
CA HIS A 67 4.48 7.91 -11.53
C HIS A 67 3.67 7.62 -12.79
N GLY A 68 2.84 6.57 -12.73
CA GLY A 68 1.84 6.31 -13.78
C GLY A 68 0.56 7.10 -13.49
N LEU A 69 0.16 7.97 -14.40
CA LEU A 69 -0.96 8.89 -14.26
C LEU A 69 -1.98 8.67 -15.37
N LEU A 70 -3.27 8.64 -15.04
CA LEU A 70 -4.37 8.62 -16.00
C LEU A 70 -5.24 9.85 -15.76
N ARG A 71 -5.46 10.68 -16.78
CA ARG A 71 -6.43 11.77 -16.70
C ARG A 71 -7.83 11.20 -16.89
N VAL A 72 -8.55 11.01 -15.79
CA VAL A 72 -9.88 10.35 -15.81
C VAL A 72 -11.01 11.28 -16.17
N SER A 73 -10.82 12.60 -16.05
CA SER A 73 -11.82 13.59 -16.46
C SER A 73 -12.09 13.65 -17.97
N GLU A 74 -11.29 12.95 -18.78
CA GLU A 74 -11.53 12.76 -20.22
C GLU A 74 -12.57 11.67 -20.53
N PHE A 75 -12.97 10.87 -19.53
CA PHE A 75 -13.90 9.75 -19.71
C PHE A 75 -15.20 10.01 -18.96
N ALA A 76 -16.33 9.91 -19.67
CA ALA A 76 -17.65 9.95 -19.03
C ALA A 76 -18.02 8.60 -18.39
N THR A 77 -17.52 7.50 -18.98
CA THR A 77 -17.84 6.13 -18.54
C THR A 77 -16.61 5.23 -18.52
N TRP A 78 -16.70 4.12 -17.78
CA TRP A 78 -15.70 3.04 -17.82
C TRP A 78 -15.46 2.53 -19.25
N GLN A 79 -16.52 2.45 -20.06
CA GLN A 79 -16.47 1.99 -21.44
C GLN A 79 -15.69 2.95 -22.34
N ASP A 80 -15.72 4.25 -22.06
CA ASP A 80 -14.95 5.23 -22.83
C ASP A 80 -13.45 5.05 -22.58
N TYR A 81 -13.07 4.82 -21.32
CA TYR A 81 -11.70 4.47 -20.97
C TYR A 81 -11.24 3.19 -21.65
N THR A 82 -11.99 2.08 -21.54
CA THR A 82 -11.54 0.78 -22.08
C THR A 82 -11.45 0.73 -23.60
N LYS A 83 -12.17 1.61 -24.34
CA LYS A 83 -12.03 1.79 -25.80
C LYS A 83 -10.70 2.39 -26.21
N THR A 84 -10.01 3.12 -25.32
CA THR A 84 -8.67 3.67 -25.60
C THR A 84 -7.57 2.62 -25.51
N LEU A 85 -7.86 1.46 -24.89
CA LEU A 85 -6.88 0.43 -24.61
C LEU A 85 -6.76 -0.58 -25.76
N LYS A 86 -5.62 -1.26 -25.82
CA LYS A 86 -5.45 -2.43 -26.69
C LYS A 86 -6.43 -3.54 -26.27
N ARG A 87 -7.00 -4.26 -27.25
CA ARG A 87 -7.96 -5.36 -27.03
C ARG A 87 -7.56 -6.34 -25.92
N SER A 88 -6.28 -6.73 -25.84
CA SER A 88 -5.78 -7.65 -24.80
C SER A 88 -5.84 -7.06 -23.38
N CYS A 89 -5.65 -5.76 -23.24
CA CYS A 89 -5.74 -5.04 -21.97
C CYS A 89 -7.21 -4.90 -21.55
N THR A 90 -8.09 -4.52 -22.48
CA THR A 90 -9.54 -4.50 -22.29
C THR A 90 -10.06 -5.86 -21.82
N GLN A 91 -9.73 -6.94 -22.55
CA GLN A 91 -10.12 -8.30 -22.17
C GLN A 91 -9.60 -8.71 -20.78
N THR A 92 -8.40 -8.26 -20.39
CA THR A 92 -7.85 -8.53 -19.05
C THR A 92 -8.69 -7.86 -17.96
N LEU A 93 -9.08 -6.59 -18.17
CA LEU A 93 -9.91 -5.85 -17.21
C LEU A 93 -11.35 -6.37 -17.17
N ASP A 94 -11.94 -6.72 -18.31
CA ASP A 94 -13.32 -7.24 -18.40
C ASP A 94 -13.47 -8.60 -17.72
N THR A 95 -12.41 -9.42 -17.73
CA THR A 95 -12.44 -10.79 -17.16
C THR A 95 -11.92 -10.87 -15.73
N VAL A 96 -11.45 -9.76 -15.15
CA VAL A 96 -10.75 -9.76 -13.86
C VAL A 96 -11.65 -10.21 -12.70
N ASP A 97 -12.93 -9.83 -12.71
CA ASP A 97 -13.88 -10.20 -11.65
C ASP A 97 -14.12 -11.72 -11.65
N LYS A 98 -14.36 -12.28 -12.85
CA LYS A 98 -14.47 -13.73 -13.05
C LYS A 98 -13.20 -14.44 -12.61
N LYS A 99 -12.03 -13.84 -12.84
CA LYS A 99 -10.74 -14.40 -12.43
C LYS A 99 -10.55 -14.44 -10.92
N LEU A 100 -10.99 -13.40 -10.20
CA LEU A 100 -11.01 -13.39 -8.74
C LEU A 100 -11.99 -14.43 -8.20
N GLN A 101 -13.20 -14.49 -8.75
CA GLN A 101 -14.22 -15.49 -8.39
C GLN A 101 -13.71 -16.93 -8.57
N ASN A 102 -13.11 -17.24 -9.73
CA ASN A 102 -12.51 -18.54 -10.01
C ASN A 102 -11.35 -18.90 -9.07
N SER A 103 -10.71 -17.89 -8.47
CA SER A 103 -9.64 -18.05 -7.49
C SER A 103 -10.16 -18.10 -6.04
N SER A 104 -11.48 -18.13 -5.84
CA SER A 104 -12.14 -18.00 -4.55
C SER A 104 -11.65 -16.77 -3.77
N ILE A 105 -11.45 -15.65 -4.47
CA ILE A 105 -11.06 -14.37 -3.90
C ILE A 105 -12.26 -13.43 -3.91
N THR A 106 -12.57 -12.87 -2.74
CA THR A 106 -13.58 -11.82 -2.57
C THR A 106 -12.92 -10.53 -2.12
N MET A 107 -13.40 -9.40 -2.64
CA MET A 107 -13.00 -8.08 -2.17
C MET A 107 -14.03 -7.54 -1.16
N ILE A 108 -13.54 -6.89 -0.10
CA ILE A 108 -14.38 -6.10 0.80
C ILE A 108 -13.79 -4.70 0.90
N THR A 109 -14.60 -3.68 0.62
CA THR A 109 -14.19 -2.28 0.81
C THR A 109 -14.56 -1.81 2.22
N ARG A 110 -13.64 -1.08 2.85
CA ARG A 110 -13.82 -0.44 4.16
C ARG A 110 -13.25 0.97 4.14
N LYS A 111 -13.81 1.86 4.96
CA LYS A 111 -13.20 3.16 5.22
C LYS A 111 -11.87 2.96 5.93
N SER A 112 -10.86 3.72 5.55
CA SER A 112 -9.56 3.71 6.22
C SER A 112 -9.67 4.49 7.53
N GLU A 113 -9.73 3.74 8.63
CA GLU A 113 -9.76 4.26 9.98
C GLU A 113 -8.66 3.60 10.82
N VAL A 114 -8.11 4.36 11.78
CA VAL A 114 -7.06 3.87 12.68
C VAL A 114 -7.53 2.61 13.42
N SER A 115 -8.76 2.62 13.92
CA SER A 115 -9.40 1.47 14.60
C SER A 115 -9.41 0.22 13.73
N TYR A 116 -9.80 0.34 12.46
CA TYR A 116 -9.85 -0.78 11.52
C TYR A 116 -8.44 -1.29 11.18
N ALA A 117 -7.49 -0.38 10.94
CA ALA A 117 -6.10 -0.75 10.65
C ALA A 117 -5.40 -1.43 11.84
N LEU A 118 -5.73 -1.03 13.07
CA LEU A 118 -5.28 -1.69 14.31
C LEU A 118 -5.90 -3.08 14.46
N ALA A 119 -7.21 -3.21 14.28
CA ALA A 119 -7.91 -4.50 14.39
C ALA A 119 -7.41 -5.54 13.37
N ASN A 120 -6.91 -5.10 12.22
CA ASN A 120 -6.37 -5.95 11.16
C ASN A 120 -4.84 -5.85 11.03
N ALA A 121 -4.14 -5.33 12.05
CA ALA A 121 -2.72 -4.96 11.94
C ALA A 121 -1.84 -6.13 11.49
N LEU A 122 -2.00 -7.31 12.12
CA LEU A 122 -1.20 -8.49 11.80
C LEU A 122 -1.39 -8.95 10.35
N ASP A 123 -2.62 -8.94 9.84
CA ASP A 123 -2.90 -9.41 8.48
C ASP A 123 -2.43 -8.39 7.43
N ILE A 124 -2.66 -7.09 7.65
CA ILE A 124 -2.14 -6.04 6.79
C ILE A 124 -0.60 -6.08 6.77
N MET A 125 0.03 -6.17 7.94
CA MET A 125 1.49 -6.28 8.05
C MET A 125 2.04 -7.50 7.34
N LYS A 126 1.39 -8.68 7.44
CA LYS A 126 1.79 -9.88 6.69
C LYS A 126 1.75 -9.63 5.18
N VAL A 127 0.69 -8.98 4.67
CA VAL A 127 0.60 -8.61 3.25
C VAL A 127 1.72 -7.70 2.84
N ILE A 128 1.95 -6.61 3.57
CA ILE A 128 3.00 -5.64 3.25
C ILE A 128 4.36 -6.31 3.33
N PHE A 129 4.68 -6.99 4.42
CA PHE A 129 5.96 -7.66 4.61
C PHE A 129 6.26 -8.63 3.47
N SER A 130 5.29 -9.48 3.12
CA SER A 130 5.45 -10.45 2.03
C SER A 130 5.60 -9.76 0.66
N HIS A 131 4.99 -8.59 0.46
CA HIS A 131 5.23 -7.76 -0.72
C HIS A 131 6.66 -7.19 -0.73
N GLU A 132 7.11 -6.57 0.37
CA GLU A 132 8.44 -5.94 0.48
C GLU A 132 9.59 -6.95 0.38
N ARG A 133 9.40 -8.18 0.88
CA ARG A 133 10.42 -9.24 0.85
C ARG A 133 10.88 -9.65 -0.55
N ARG A 134 10.13 -9.29 -1.59
CA ARG A 134 10.50 -9.53 -2.99
C ARG A 134 11.60 -8.61 -3.49
N VAL A 135 11.78 -7.47 -2.83
CA VAL A 135 12.70 -6.41 -3.25
C VAL A 135 13.76 -6.16 -2.18
N TYR A 136 13.41 -6.30 -0.90
CA TYR A 136 14.28 -5.94 0.21
C TYR A 136 14.77 -7.13 1.03
N PRO A 137 16.02 -7.08 1.55
CA PRO A 137 16.50 -8.05 2.55
C PRO A 137 15.66 -7.97 3.83
N LEU A 138 15.73 -9.02 4.67
CA LEU A 138 14.82 -9.23 5.80
C LEU A 138 14.65 -7.99 6.68
N GLY A 139 15.75 -7.43 7.21
CA GLY A 139 15.68 -6.27 8.11
C GLY A 139 15.03 -5.04 7.47
N LYS A 140 15.33 -4.76 6.19
CA LYS A 140 14.74 -3.65 5.44
C LYS A 140 13.28 -3.90 5.08
N ALA A 141 12.89 -5.15 4.83
CA ALA A 141 11.50 -5.51 4.60
C ALA A 141 10.65 -5.37 5.87
N ILE A 142 11.19 -5.72 7.04
CA ILE A 142 10.52 -5.51 8.33
C ILE A 142 10.29 -4.01 8.56
N SER A 143 11.34 -3.19 8.44
CA SER A 143 11.20 -1.74 8.65
C SER A 143 10.27 -1.10 7.64
N ALA A 144 10.35 -1.46 6.36
CA ALA A 144 9.41 -1.00 5.33
C ALA A 144 7.96 -1.42 5.64
N ALA A 145 7.75 -2.65 6.15
CA ALA A 145 6.42 -3.13 6.51
C ALA A 145 5.80 -2.36 7.67
N ILE A 146 6.58 -2.09 8.73
CA ILE A 146 6.14 -1.28 9.87
C ILE A 146 5.78 0.14 9.42
N THR A 147 6.66 0.80 8.68
CA THR A 147 6.43 2.17 8.20
C THR A 147 5.22 2.26 7.29
N ARG A 148 5.04 1.31 6.36
CA ARG A 148 3.90 1.32 5.43
C ARG A 148 2.58 0.92 6.12
N TRP A 149 2.62 0.03 7.11
CA TRP A 149 1.44 -0.26 7.94
C TRP A 149 1.02 0.98 8.74
N PHE A 150 1.97 1.64 9.39
CA PHE A 150 1.71 2.89 10.11
C PHE A 150 1.14 3.97 9.17
N GLY A 151 1.75 4.14 7.99
CA GLY A 151 1.22 5.02 6.94
C GLY A 151 -0.20 4.64 6.53
N THR A 152 -0.49 3.35 6.36
CA THR A 152 -1.84 2.85 6.05
C THR A 152 -2.83 3.17 7.15
N ALA A 153 -2.46 3.00 8.42
CA ALA A 153 -3.32 3.33 9.57
C ALA A 153 -3.65 4.82 9.64
N CYS A 154 -2.68 5.67 9.28
CA CYS A 154 -2.85 7.12 9.30
C CYS A 154 -3.44 7.68 8.00
N LEU A 155 -3.47 6.96 6.88
CA LEU A 155 -4.00 7.51 5.63
C LEU A 155 -5.53 7.54 5.64
N LEU A 156 -6.12 8.68 5.23
CA LEU A 156 -7.54 8.80 4.91
C LEU A 156 -7.85 8.09 3.59
N GLY A 157 -9.08 7.59 3.42
CA GLY A 157 -9.50 6.98 2.16
C GLY A 157 -10.22 5.64 2.37
N THR A 158 -10.02 4.71 1.45
CA THR A 158 -10.66 3.38 1.46
C THR A 158 -9.65 2.25 1.30
N LEU A 159 -9.90 1.15 2.01
CA LEU A 159 -9.17 -0.10 1.92
C LEU A 159 -10.02 -1.14 1.20
N ASP A 160 -9.55 -1.61 0.05
CA ASP A 160 -10.08 -2.75 -0.67
C ASP A 160 -9.31 -4.00 -0.27
N MET A 161 -9.92 -4.82 0.56
CA MET A 161 -9.29 -5.98 1.19
C MET A 161 -9.65 -7.25 0.41
N TYR A 162 -8.65 -7.92 -0.17
CA TYR A 162 -8.82 -9.13 -0.97
C TYR A 162 -8.58 -10.37 -0.11
N TYR A 163 -9.61 -11.17 0.09
CA TYR A 163 -9.58 -12.38 0.90
C TYR A 163 -9.68 -13.62 0.03
N SER A 164 -8.78 -14.58 0.22
CA SER A 164 -8.91 -15.93 -0.32
C SER A 164 -9.65 -16.82 0.66
N HIS A 165 -10.56 -17.66 0.14
CA HIS A 165 -11.34 -18.64 0.90
C HIS A 165 -10.86 -20.07 0.65
N SER A 166 -9.54 -20.28 0.72
CA SER A 166 -8.95 -21.61 0.55
C SER A 166 -9.04 -22.41 1.85
N GLN A 167 -9.40 -23.70 1.75
CA GLN A 167 -9.42 -24.65 2.87
C GLN A 167 -10.31 -24.21 4.05
N GLY A 168 -11.44 -23.54 3.77
CA GLY A 168 -12.38 -23.07 4.80
C GLY A 168 -11.85 -21.95 5.70
N LYS A 169 -10.67 -21.39 5.39
CA LYS A 169 -10.09 -20.25 6.11
C LYS A 169 -10.11 -19.01 5.23
N ARG A 170 -10.56 -17.91 5.81
CA ARG A 170 -10.49 -16.59 5.20
C ARG A 170 -9.13 -15.97 5.48
N VAL A 171 -8.33 -15.77 4.44
CA VAL A 171 -6.97 -15.21 4.55
C VAL A 171 -6.86 -13.95 3.70
N LEU A 172 -6.36 -12.86 4.29
CA LEU A 172 -6.07 -11.64 3.54
C LEU A 172 -4.86 -11.87 2.63
N VAL A 173 -5.07 -11.83 1.31
CA VAL A 173 -4.02 -12.12 0.31
C VAL A 173 -3.50 -10.86 -0.39
N GLY A 174 -4.26 -9.77 -0.33
CA GLY A 174 -3.87 -8.47 -0.85
C GLY A 174 -4.78 -7.37 -0.34
N PHE A 175 -4.35 -6.13 -0.48
CA PHE A 175 -5.22 -4.98 -0.31
C PHE A 175 -4.79 -3.83 -1.22
N SER A 176 -5.75 -2.96 -1.55
CA SER A 176 -5.47 -1.66 -2.13
C SER A 176 -5.93 -0.55 -1.19
N HIS A 177 -5.12 0.48 -1.03
CA HIS A 177 -5.49 1.70 -0.34
C HIS A 177 -5.68 2.79 -1.38
N THR A 178 -6.90 3.30 -1.49
CA THR A 178 -7.22 4.45 -2.34
C THR A 178 -7.39 5.69 -1.48
N VAL A 179 -6.79 6.81 -1.88
CA VAL A 179 -6.86 8.10 -1.20
C VAL A 179 -7.17 9.17 -2.23
N VAL A 180 -8.07 10.10 -1.93
CA VAL A 180 -8.31 11.26 -2.79
C VAL A 180 -7.86 12.51 -2.05
N LYS A 181 -6.99 13.29 -2.68
CA LYS A 181 -6.51 14.58 -2.16
C LYS A 181 -6.43 15.59 -3.30
N GLY A 182 -7.08 16.73 -3.11
CA GLY A 182 -7.32 17.70 -4.18
C GLY A 182 -8.03 17.05 -5.36
N ASP A 183 -7.46 17.15 -6.54
CA ASP A 183 -8.05 16.61 -7.78
C ASP A 183 -7.54 15.22 -8.17
N THR A 184 -6.84 14.55 -7.26
CA THR A 184 -6.10 13.33 -7.58
C THR A 184 -6.49 12.18 -6.66
N LEU A 185 -6.87 11.06 -7.29
CA LEU A 185 -7.06 9.76 -6.66
C LEU A 185 -5.77 8.95 -6.74
N ARG A 186 -5.20 8.64 -5.58
CA ARG A 186 -4.00 7.83 -5.43
C ARG A 186 -4.35 6.38 -5.09
N GLY A 187 -4.04 5.45 -5.99
CA GLY A 187 -4.13 4.02 -5.75
C GLY A 187 -2.78 3.42 -5.30
N MET A 188 -2.77 2.78 -4.13
CA MET A 188 -1.64 2.00 -3.62
C MET A 188 -2.07 0.55 -3.45
N TRP A 189 -1.22 -0.43 -3.74
CA TRP A 189 -1.59 -1.85 -3.63
C TRP A 189 -0.47 -2.70 -3.07
N PHE A 190 -0.88 -3.78 -2.41
CA PHE A 190 -0.02 -4.79 -1.79
C PHE A 190 -0.64 -6.17 -1.96
N TYR A 191 0.18 -7.20 -2.11
CA TYR A 191 -0.29 -8.59 -2.14
C TYR A 191 0.83 -9.55 -1.71
N GLN A 192 0.48 -10.63 -1.01
CA GLN A 192 1.44 -11.47 -0.30
C GLN A 192 2.41 -12.19 -1.24
N LYS A 193 1.89 -13.10 -2.07
CA LYS A 193 2.70 -14.07 -2.82
C LYS A 193 2.62 -13.88 -4.33
N ALA A 194 3.61 -14.43 -5.04
CA ALA A 194 3.60 -14.49 -6.50
C ALA A 194 2.42 -15.29 -7.06
N GLU A 195 1.92 -16.31 -6.33
CA GLU A 195 0.71 -17.04 -6.75
C GLU A 195 -0.52 -16.13 -6.84
N TYR A 196 -0.69 -15.21 -5.88
CA TYR A 196 -1.80 -14.26 -5.89
C TYR A 196 -1.64 -13.11 -6.91
N SER A 197 -0.42 -12.88 -7.43
CA SER A 197 -0.25 -11.95 -8.56
C SER A 197 -1.00 -12.44 -9.79
N ARG A 198 -1.07 -13.77 -9.96
CA ARG A 198 -1.72 -14.42 -11.09
C ARG A 198 -3.24 -14.36 -10.99
N CYS A 199 -3.81 -14.11 -9.82
CA CYS A 199 -5.26 -13.98 -9.63
C CYS A 199 -5.84 -12.66 -10.16
N GLY A 200 -5.00 -11.70 -10.53
CA GLY A 200 -5.45 -10.43 -11.11
C GLY A 200 -5.80 -9.33 -10.10
N ILE A 201 -5.38 -9.46 -8.84
CA ILE A 201 -5.59 -8.43 -7.79
C ILE A 201 -5.12 -7.04 -8.25
N TRP A 202 -3.97 -6.96 -8.94
CA TRP A 202 -3.46 -5.69 -9.46
C TRP A 202 -4.39 -5.08 -10.52
N PHE A 203 -4.81 -5.87 -11.49
CA PHE A 203 -5.74 -5.41 -12.54
C PHE A 203 -7.08 -5.00 -11.95
N HIS A 204 -7.59 -5.73 -10.95
CA HIS A 204 -8.82 -5.37 -10.25
C HIS A 204 -8.65 -4.05 -9.49
N SER A 205 -7.52 -3.86 -8.79
CA SER A 205 -7.25 -2.59 -8.09
C SER A 205 -7.17 -1.39 -9.04
N ILE A 206 -6.65 -1.58 -10.26
CA ILE A 206 -6.66 -0.55 -11.30
C ILE A 206 -8.08 -0.27 -11.78
N LYS A 207 -8.82 -1.31 -12.14
CA LYS A 207 -10.23 -1.19 -12.56
C LYS A 207 -11.02 -0.38 -11.53
N THR A 208 -10.95 -0.78 -10.26
CA THR A 208 -11.65 -0.08 -9.18
C THR A 208 -11.17 1.37 -8.99
N ALA A 209 -9.87 1.65 -9.09
CA ALA A 209 -9.35 3.00 -8.95
C ALA A 209 -9.81 3.92 -10.09
N VAL A 210 -9.82 3.42 -11.33
CA VAL A 210 -10.27 4.18 -12.51
C VAL A 210 -11.78 4.38 -12.48
N GLU A 211 -12.57 3.35 -12.18
CA GLU A 211 -14.03 3.49 -12.01
C GLU A 211 -14.41 4.48 -10.91
N ARG A 212 -13.65 4.53 -9.80
CA ARG A 212 -13.82 5.58 -8.79
C ARG A 212 -13.45 6.95 -9.31
N GLY A 213 -12.31 7.07 -9.99
CA GLY A 213 -11.85 8.33 -10.57
C GLY A 213 -12.87 8.93 -11.55
N ILE A 214 -13.44 8.12 -12.44
CA ILE A 214 -14.46 8.54 -13.41
C ILE A 214 -15.75 9.00 -12.71
N ARG A 215 -16.13 8.36 -11.60
CA ARG A 215 -17.36 8.71 -10.86
C ARG A 215 -17.24 9.97 -10.00
N LEU A 216 -16.03 10.32 -9.57
CA LEU A 216 -15.77 11.48 -8.74
C LEU A 216 -15.50 12.70 -9.62
N GLN A 217 -16.47 13.60 -9.73
CA GLN A 217 -16.40 14.77 -10.62
C GLN A 217 -15.23 15.71 -10.28
N GLU A 218 -14.82 15.72 -9.01
CA GLU A 218 -13.71 16.51 -8.49
C GLU A 218 -12.33 15.91 -8.83
N VAL A 219 -12.28 14.65 -9.29
CA VAL A 219 -11.03 13.95 -9.60
C VAL A 219 -10.69 14.07 -11.08
N ASN A 220 -9.56 14.73 -11.37
CA ASN A 220 -8.99 14.80 -12.71
C ASN A 220 -8.03 13.66 -13.00
N PHE A 221 -7.30 13.18 -11.99
CA PHE A 221 -6.22 12.20 -12.17
C PHE A 221 -6.37 10.98 -11.29
N VAL A 222 -6.04 9.82 -11.86
CA VAL A 222 -5.73 8.60 -11.12
C VAL A 222 -4.23 8.36 -11.17
N ASP A 223 -3.58 8.38 -10.02
CA ASP A 223 -2.17 8.12 -9.83
C ASP A 223 -1.97 6.72 -9.25
N VAL A 224 -1.35 5.82 -10.02
CA VAL A 224 -1.02 4.44 -9.61
C VAL A 224 0.43 4.32 -9.12
N GLY A 225 1.00 5.41 -8.68
CA GLY A 225 2.29 5.48 -8.01
C GLY A 225 3.51 5.18 -8.84
N PRO A 226 4.66 5.04 -8.17
CA PRO A 226 5.94 5.03 -8.85
C PRO A 226 6.15 3.77 -9.68
N SER A 227 6.91 3.92 -10.77
CA SER A 227 7.38 2.82 -11.60
C SER A 227 8.87 2.59 -11.31
N TYR A 228 9.17 1.60 -10.47
CA TYR A 228 10.55 1.37 -10.00
C TYR A 228 11.46 0.72 -11.06
N ASN A 229 10.89 0.16 -12.12
CA ASN A 229 11.62 -0.42 -13.24
C ASN A 229 10.83 -0.23 -14.55
N GLY A 230 11.51 -0.40 -15.69
CA GLY A 230 10.93 -0.23 -17.03
C GLY A 230 9.71 -1.13 -17.24
N GLY A 231 9.78 -2.41 -16.86
CA GLY A 231 8.65 -3.33 -17.05
C GLY A 231 7.35 -2.93 -16.33
N VAL A 232 7.44 -2.30 -15.15
CA VAL A 232 6.27 -1.74 -14.45
C VAL A 232 5.76 -0.48 -15.14
N ALA A 233 6.65 0.37 -15.66
CA ALA A 233 6.27 1.54 -16.45
C ALA A 233 5.53 1.12 -17.73
N ASP A 234 6.15 0.23 -18.53
CA ASP A 234 5.59 -0.29 -19.79
C ASP A 234 4.23 -0.97 -19.55
N MET A 235 4.10 -1.69 -18.43
CA MET A 235 2.83 -2.31 -18.06
C MET A 235 1.76 -1.25 -17.78
N LYS A 236 2.05 -0.22 -16.98
CA LYS A 236 1.10 0.86 -16.68
C LYS A 236 0.70 1.62 -17.95
N GLU A 237 1.65 1.93 -18.83
CA GLU A 237 1.40 2.61 -20.10
C GLU A 237 0.48 1.81 -21.03
N LYS A 238 0.58 0.47 -21.04
CA LYS A 238 -0.38 -0.40 -21.78
C LYS A 238 -1.83 -0.25 -21.30
N TYR A 239 -2.04 0.18 -20.05
CA TYR A 239 -3.34 0.47 -19.47
C TYR A 239 -3.65 1.98 -19.46
N GLY A 240 -2.99 2.77 -20.32
CA GLY A 240 -3.30 4.19 -20.53
C GLY A 240 -2.68 5.15 -19.51
N PHE A 241 -1.86 4.66 -18.58
CA PHE A 241 -1.20 5.53 -17.60
C PHE A 241 0.10 6.12 -18.16
N GLN A 242 0.14 7.44 -18.33
CA GLN A 242 1.36 8.16 -18.69
C GLN A 242 2.38 8.10 -17.54
N ASN A 243 3.59 7.61 -17.81
CA ASN A 243 4.66 7.60 -16.83
C ASN A 243 5.40 8.95 -16.82
N SER A 244 5.26 9.75 -15.75
CA SER A 244 5.79 11.13 -15.69
C SER A 244 6.56 11.40 -14.40
N SER A 245 7.74 12.04 -14.50
CA SER A 245 8.48 12.60 -13.36
C SER A 245 7.87 13.89 -12.83
N ASN A 246 7.09 14.60 -13.65
CA ASN A 246 6.50 15.89 -13.33
C ASN A 246 5.09 15.74 -12.74
N TRP A 247 4.80 14.58 -12.15
CA TRP A 247 3.47 14.26 -11.64
C TRP A 247 2.98 15.23 -10.56
N ARG A 248 3.89 15.88 -9.81
CA ARG A 248 3.52 16.90 -8.81
C ARG A 248 2.98 18.19 -9.41
N GLU A 249 3.33 18.48 -10.66
CA GLU A 249 2.82 19.64 -11.41
C GLU A 249 1.52 19.28 -12.13
N MET A 250 1.39 18.01 -12.54
CA MET A 250 0.20 17.51 -13.24
C MET A 250 -0.97 17.25 -12.29
N CYS A 251 -0.69 16.65 -11.13
CA CYS A 251 -1.67 16.28 -10.11
C CYS A 251 -1.71 17.33 -9.00
N GLN A 252 -2.88 17.86 -8.68
CA GLN A 252 -3.06 18.84 -7.61
C GLN A 252 -3.37 18.14 -6.28
N TYR A 253 -2.31 17.77 -5.55
CA TYR A 253 -2.43 17.19 -4.21
C TYR A 253 -2.65 18.25 -3.11
N ASP A 254 -2.72 19.52 -3.47
CA ASP A 254 -2.72 20.66 -2.56
C ASP A 254 -4.09 20.86 -1.91
N GLY A 255 -5.15 20.35 -2.55
CA GLY A 255 -6.53 20.45 -2.09
C GLY A 255 -6.87 19.52 -0.92
N PRO A 256 -8.15 19.56 -0.47
CA PRO A 256 -8.61 18.81 0.69
C PRO A 256 -8.62 17.30 0.44
N TYR A 257 -8.65 16.51 1.50
CA TYR A 257 -9.00 15.09 1.38
C TYR A 257 -10.48 14.94 1.08
N LEU A 258 -10.82 14.11 0.08
CA LEU A 258 -12.20 13.83 -0.27
C LEU A 258 -12.61 12.44 0.23
N GLU A 259 -13.88 12.29 0.60
CA GLU A 259 -14.45 11.00 0.96
C GLU A 259 -14.65 10.16 -0.30
N ILE A 260 -14.20 8.91 -0.25
CA ILE A 260 -14.31 7.98 -1.38
C ILE A 260 -15.52 7.09 -1.17
N VAL A 261 -16.42 7.09 -2.15
CA VAL A 261 -17.53 6.15 -2.16
C VAL A 261 -16.98 4.73 -2.38
N PRO A 262 -17.45 3.72 -1.63
CA PRO A 262 -17.08 2.32 -1.85
C PRO A 262 -17.24 1.90 -3.32
N ALA A 263 -16.44 0.91 -3.73
CA ALA A 263 -16.69 0.30 -5.04
C ALA A 263 -18.08 -0.35 -5.02
N SER A 264 -18.81 -0.19 -6.12
CA SER A 264 -20.11 -0.85 -6.36
C SER A 264 -19.91 -2.32 -6.67
#